data_AF-A0A6P9CIF8-F1
#
_entry.id   AF-A0A6P9CIF8-F1
#
_cell.length_a   1.000
_cell.length_b   1.000
_cell.length_c   1.000
_cell.angle_alpha   90.00
_cell.angle_beta   90.00
_cell.angle_gamma   90.00
#
_symmetry.space_group_name_H-M   'P 1'
#
loop_
_entity.id
_entity.type
_entity.pdbx_description
1 polymer ?
#
loop_
_entity_poly.entity_id
_entity_poly.type
_entity_poly.pdbx_seq_one_letter_code
_entity_poly.pdbx_strand_id
1 'polypeptide(L)'
;MSELEKTFLRFSAYGNTATHRNTMSGKNFYKMLKECGVMDGKVVTSTDVLIAFNEVKFKGANHINYIEFLQAIKLLSRKCFKEQSHEEALQALLKLMEGKNPSNLEE
;
A
#
# COMPACT_ATOMS: atom_id res chain seq x y z
N MET A 1 6.68 16.74 1.93
CA MET A 1 6.01 15.42 2.06
C MET A 1 4.52 15.61 2.00
N SER A 2 3.84 14.90 1.10
CA SER A 2 2.37 14.86 1.04
C SER A 2 1.80 14.11 2.26
N GLU A 3 0.50 14.23 2.50
CA GLU A 3 -0.14 13.49 3.60
C GLU A 3 -0.13 11.98 3.36
N LEU A 4 -0.20 11.56 2.09
CA LEU A 4 0.02 10.18 1.67
C LEU A 4 1.41 9.68 2.04
N GLU A 5 2.46 10.44 1.74
CA GLU A 5 3.85 10.07 2.05
C GLU A 5 4.07 9.96 3.56
N LYS A 6 3.50 10.88 4.34
CA LYS A 6 3.50 10.76 5.81
C LYS A 6 2.80 9.49 6.27
N THR A 7 1.65 9.17 5.67
CA THR A 7 0.92 7.94 6.01
C THR A 7 1.74 6.70 5.69
N PHE A 8 2.38 6.66 4.52
CA PHE A 8 3.33 5.61 4.16
C PHE A 8 4.44 5.46 5.21
N LEU A 9 5.02 6.56 5.70
CA LEU A 9 6.06 6.51 6.75
C LEU A 9 5.50 5.99 8.08
N ARG A 10 4.27 6.36 8.47
CA ARG A 10 3.63 5.84 9.69
C ARG A 10 3.46 4.32 9.63
N PHE A 11 2.94 3.79 8.53
CA PHE A 11 2.82 2.34 8.32
C PHE A 11 4.18 1.66 8.14
N SER A 12 5.17 2.32 7.54
CA SER A 12 6.53 1.79 7.39
C SER A 12 7.26 1.66 8.72
N ALA A 13 7.05 2.59 9.65
CA ALA A 13 7.64 2.56 10.98
C ALA A 13 6.92 1.60 11.94
N TYR A 14 5.69 1.18 11.63
CA TYR A 14 4.90 0.29 12.48
C TYR A 14 5.58 -1.07 12.65
N GLY A 15 5.95 -1.41 13.89
CA GLY A 15 6.60 -2.68 14.23
C GLY A 15 7.95 -2.92 13.56
N ASN A 16 8.51 -1.92 12.86
CA ASN A 16 9.79 -2.01 12.14
C ASN A 16 10.92 -1.39 12.96
N THR A 17 12.13 -1.92 12.77
CA THR A 17 13.35 -1.38 13.38
C THR A 17 13.72 -0.01 12.79
N ALA A 18 14.53 0.76 13.51
CA ALA A 18 14.94 2.11 13.11
C ALA A 18 15.56 2.19 11.69
N THR A 19 16.13 1.09 11.21
CA THR A 19 16.79 0.94 9.90
C THR A 19 15.83 0.93 8.70
N HIS A 20 14.55 0.60 8.90
CA HIS A 20 13.56 0.45 7.82
C HIS A 20 12.42 1.46 7.89
N ARG A 21 12.58 2.57 8.63
CA ARG A 21 11.50 3.57 8.81
C ARG A 21 11.01 4.23 7.51
N ASN A 22 11.82 4.20 6.45
CA ASN A 22 11.50 4.78 5.13
C ASN A 22 11.12 3.71 4.09
N THR A 23 11.05 2.43 4.49
CA THR A 23 10.75 1.30 3.61
C THR A 23 9.69 0.41 4.23
N MET A 24 8.70 0.00 3.46
CA MET A 24 7.55 -0.75 3.94
C MET A 24 7.71 -2.24 3.70
N SER A 25 7.56 -3.06 4.74
CA SER A 25 7.55 -4.52 4.60
C SER A 25 6.27 -5.01 3.92
N GLY A 26 6.28 -6.22 3.36
CA GLY A 26 5.06 -6.82 2.79
C GLY A 26 3.90 -6.93 3.80
N LYS A 27 4.22 -7.22 5.07
CA LYS A 27 3.24 -7.26 6.16
C LYS A 27 2.61 -5.89 6.40
N ASN A 28 3.42 -4.83 6.45
CA ASN A 28 2.93 -3.47 6.67
C ASN A 28 2.17 -2.94 5.46
N PHE A 29 2.59 -3.30 4.24
CA PHE A 29 1.86 -2.98 3.03
C PHE A 29 0.46 -3.61 3.02
N TYR A 30 0.37 -4.90 3.34
CA TYR A 30 -0.91 -5.60 3.50
C TYR A 30 -1.81 -4.92 4.54
N LYS A 31 -1.26 -4.60 5.72
CA LYS A 31 -2.00 -3.91 6.78
C LYS A 31 -2.52 -2.55 6.31
N MET A 32 -1.69 -1.77 5.63
CA MET A 32 -2.08 -0.47 5.08
C MET A 32 -3.25 -0.60 4.11
N LEU A 33 -3.19 -1.53 3.15
CA LEU A 33 -4.27 -1.72 2.17
C LEU A 33 -5.58 -2.22 2.81
N LYS A 34 -5.48 -3.09 3.83
CA LYS A 34 -6.64 -3.55 4.60
C LYS A 34 -7.28 -2.40 5.39
N GLU A 35 -6.50 -1.62 6.13
CA GLU A 35 -7.00 -0.55 7.01
C GLU A 35 -7.45 0.71 6.26
N CYS A 36 -6.89 0.95 5.08
CA CYS A 36 -7.34 2.05 4.21
C CYS A 36 -8.56 1.66 3.36
N GLY A 37 -9.06 0.42 3.46
CA GLY A 37 -10.25 -0.04 2.73
C GLY A 37 -9.99 -0.26 1.23
N VAL A 38 -8.74 -0.47 0.84
CA VAL A 38 -8.35 -0.77 -0.55
C VAL A 38 -8.65 -2.23 -0.88
N MET A 39 -8.50 -3.09 0.12
CA MET A 39 -8.89 -4.49 0.03
C MET A 39 -10.37 -4.64 0.37
N ASP A 40 -11.19 -4.98 -0.61
CA ASP A 40 -12.61 -5.28 -0.46
C ASP A 40 -12.91 -6.78 -0.32
N GLY A 41 -11.87 -7.63 -0.49
CA GLY A 41 -11.99 -9.09 -0.48
C GLY A 41 -12.70 -9.67 -1.70
N LYS A 42 -13.09 -8.83 -2.67
CA LYS A 42 -13.82 -9.23 -3.89
C LYS A 42 -13.00 -8.92 -5.14
N VAL A 43 -12.67 -7.65 -5.34
CA VAL A 43 -11.89 -7.17 -6.48
C VAL A 43 -10.40 -7.16 -6.15
N VAL A 44 -10.04 -6.67 -4.96
CA VAL A 44 -8.67 -6.69 -4.45
C VAL A 44 -8.57 -7.70 -3.32
N THR A 45 -7.95 -8.83 -3.63
CA THR A 45 -7.73 -9.94 -2.69
C THR A 45 -6.33 -9.88 -2.07
N SER A 46 -6.12 -10.65 -1.01
CA SER A 46 -4.78 -10.82 -0.40
C SER A 46 -3.74 -11.30 -1.41
N THR A 47 -4.14 -12.16 -2.35
CA THR A 47 -3.28 -12.64 -3.44
C THR A 47 -2.88 -11.50 -4.38
N ASP A 48 -3.81 -10.61 -4.72
CA ASP A 48 -3.51 -9.46 -5.60
C ASP A 48 -2.53 -8.49 -4.95
N VAL A 49 -2.69 -8.24 -3.65
CA VAL A 49 -1.76 -7.44 -2.87
C VAL A 49 -0.36 -8.05 -2.87
N LEU A 50 -0.28 -9.38 -2.68
CA LEU A 50 0.98 -10.10 -2.72
C LEU A 50 1.63 -10.04 -4.11
N ILE A 51 0.86 -10.19 -5.19
CA ILE A 51 1.36 -10.08 -6.56
C ILE A 51 1.89 -8.66 -6.82
N ALA A 52 1.11 -7.63 -6.53
CA ALA A 52 1.51 -6.23 -6.73
C ALA A 52 2.78 -5.88 -5.95
N PHE A 53 2.88 -6.33 -4.69
CA PHE A 53 4.09 -6.15 -3.87
C PHE A 53 5.31 -6.85 -4.49
N ASN A 54 5.15 -8.09 -4.96
CA ASN A 54 6.25 -8.85 -5.56
C ASN A 54 6.68 -8.32 -6.93
N GLU A 55 5.77 -7.68 -7.67
CA GLU A 55 6.04 -7.13 -9.00
C GLU A 55 6.90 -5.86 -8.93
N VAL A 56 6.68 -5.00 -7.93
CA VAL A 56 7.38 -3.70 -7.82
C VAL A 56 8.68 -3.75 -7.04
N LYS A 57 8.81 -4.69 -6.10
CA LYS A 57 10.00 -4.77 -5.24
C LYS A 57 11.20 -5.32 -5.99
N PHE A 58 12.39 -4.95 -5.57
CA PHE A 58 13.61 -5.62 -6.04
C PHE A 58 13.59 -7.13 -5.75
N LYS A 59 14.18 -7.93 -6.67
CA LYS A 59 14.22 -9.40 -6.52
C LYS A 59 14.98 -9.78 -5.24
N GLY A 60 14.34 -10.57 -4.38
CA GLY A 60 14.88 -10.96 -3.07
C GLY A 60 14.68 -9.94 -1.94
N ALA A 61 14.18 -8.72 -2.23
CA ALA A 61 13.82 -7.76 -1.18
C ALA A 61 12.52 -8.17 -0.47
N ASN A 62 12.40 -7.79 0.79
CA ASN A 62 11.20 -7.96 1.63
C ASN A 62 10.55 -6.61 2.01
N HIS A 63 11.08 -5.51 1.48
CA HIS A 63 10.59 -4.15 1.68
C HIS A 63 10.49 -3.41 0.34
N ILE A 64 9.64 -2.37 0.31
CA ILE A 64 9.49 -1.43 -0.80
C ILE A 64 9.68 0.01 -0.32
N ASN A 65 10.21 0.88 -1.17
CA ASN A 65 10.25 2.32 -0.93
C ASN A 65 8.94 3.01 -1.39
N TYR A 66 8.84 4.33 -1.18
CA TYR A 66 7.65 5.09 -1.53
C TYR A 66 7.31 5.07 -3.03
N ILE A 67 8.32 5.04 -3.91
CA ILE A 67 8.12 5.00 -5.37
C ILE A 67 7.55 3.63 -5.80
N GLU A 68 8.12 2.54 -5.29
CA GLU A 68 7.63 1.18 -5.52
C GLU A 68 6.21 1.01 -4.95
N PHE A 69 5.92 1.60 -3.79
CA PHE A 69 4.57 1.66 -3.23
C PHE A 69 3.57 2.33 -4.19
N LEU A 70 3.88 3.50 -4.74
CA LEU A 70 3.01 4.18 -5.70
C LEU A 70 2.77 3.33 -6.97
N GLN A 71 3.80 2.60 -7.43
CA GLN A 71 3.67 1.66 -8.53
C GLN A 71 2.72 0.51 -8.18
N ALA A 72 2.82 -0.04 -6.96
CA ALA A 72 1.92 -1.12 -6.53
C ALA A 72 0.46 -0.64 -6.46
N ILE A 73 0.21 0.57 -5.97
CA ILE A 73 -1.16 1.13 -5.96
C ILE A 73 -1.67 1.33 -7.39
N LYS A 74 -0.81 1.75 -8.33
CA LYS A 74 -1.17 1.87 -9.76
C LYS A 74 -1.50 0.52 -10.40
N LEU A 75 -0.86 -0.57 -9.98
CA LEU A 75 -1.22 -1.92 -10.43
C LEU A 75 -2.59 -2.33 -9.88
N LEU A 76 -2.86 -2.05 -8.60
CA LEU A 76 -4.14 -2.36 -7.98
C LEU A 76 -5.29 -1.51 -8.52
N SER A 77 -5.07 -0.23 -8.81
CA SER A 77 -6.12 0.68 -9.32
C SER A 77 -6.68 0.22 -10.66
N ARG A 78 -5.83 -0.34 -11.53
CA ARG A 78 -6.23 -0.97 -12.80
C ARG A 78 -7.21 -2.12 -12.62
N LYS A 79 -7.17 -2.79 -11.46
CA LYS A 79 -8.07 -3.90 -11.16
C LYS A 79 -9.40 -3.42 -10.57
N CYS A 80 -9.36 -2.42 -9.69
CA CYS A 80 -10.53 -1.88 -8.97
C CYS A 80 -11.57 -1.21 -9.87
N PHE A 81 -11.14 -0.45 -10.87
CA PHE A 81 -12.02 0.50 -11.56
C PHE A 81 -11.99 0.32 -13.07
N LYS A 82 -12.62 -0.76 -13.55
CA LYS A 82 -12.71 -1.08 -14.99
C LYS A 82 -13.53 -0.07 -15.81
N GLU A 83 -14.38 0.72 -15.15
CA GLU A 83 -15.29 1.67 -15.79
C GLU A 83 -14.89 3.15 -15.60
N GLN A 84 -13.85 3.44 -14.79
CA GLN A 84 -13.33 4.80 -14.60
C GLN A 84 -11.98 4.98 -15.32
N SER A 85 -11.54 6.24 -15.47
CA SER A 85 -10.20 6.49 -16.02
C SER A 85 -9.11 5.98 -15.07
N HIS A 86 -8.00 5.52 -15.64
CA HIS A 86 -6.84 5.01 -14.90
C HIS A 86 -6.31 6.00 -13.84
N GLU A 87 -6.44 7.30 -14.12
CA GLU A 87 -5.95 8.37 -13.25
C GLU A 87 -6.90 8.63 -12.09
N GLU A 88 -8.22 8.69 -12.34
CA GLU A 88 -9.23 8.83 -11.29
C GLU A 88 -9.21 7.64 -10.33
N ALA A 89 -9.09 6.42 -10.86
CA ALA A 89 -8.96 5.18 -10.09
C ALA A 89 -7.77 5.22 -9.14
N LEU A 90 -6.61 5.66 -9.64
CA LEU A 90 -5.39 5.81 -8.84
C LEU A 90 -5.60 6.88 -7.76
N GLN A 91 -6.09 8.06 -8.13
CA GLN A 91 -6.34 9.15 -7.19
C GLN A 91 -7.32 8.75 -6.08
N ALA A 92 -8.38 8.01 -6.42
CA ALA A 92 -9.34 7.51 -5.44
C ALA A 92 -8.68 6.58 -4.41
N LEU A 93 -7.85 5.63 -4.86
CA LEU A 93 -7.12 4.73 -3.94
C LEU A 93 -6.12 5.49 -3.06
N LEU A 94 -5.35 6.42 -3.63
CA LEU A 94 -4.39 7.22 -2.87
C LEU A 94 -5.11 8.07 -1.81
N LYS A 95 -6.24 8.68 -2.17
CA LYS A 95 -7.05 9.51 -1.26
C LYS A 95 -7.66 8.72 -0.10
N LEU A 96 -8.00 7.45 -0.30
CA LEU A 96 -8.47 6.56 0.79
C LEU A 96 -7.39 6.33 1.87
N MET A 97 -6.12 6.41 1.48
CA MET A 97 -4.98 6.19 2.37
C MET A 97 -4.53 7.45 3.08
N GLU A 98 -4.81 8.64 2.55
CA GLU A 98 -4.35 9.90 3.15
C GLU A 98 -4.87 10.09 4.59
N GLY A 99 -3.96 10.43 5.49
CA GLY A 99 -4.28 10.76 6.89
C GLY A 99 -4.54 9.54 7.78
N LYS A 100 -4.47 8.32 7.24
CA LYS A 100 -4.64 7.08 8.01
C LYS A 100 -3.45 6.83 8.95
N ASN A 101 -3.68 6.01 9.96
CA ASN A 101 -2.68 5.59 10.93
C ASN A 101 -2.78 4.08 11.13
N PRO A 102 -1.65 3.37 11.32
CA PRO A 102 -1.68 1.95 11.61
C PRO A 102 -2.40 1.71 12.94
N SER A 103 -3.44 0.87 12.91
CA SER A 103 -4.15 0.51 14.14
C SER A 103 -3.31 -0.45 14.99
N ASN A 104 -3.37 -0.30 16.32
CA ASN A 104 -2.69 -1.19 17.27
C ASN A 104 -3.39 -2.56 17.44
N LEU A 105 -4.28 -2.97 16.52
CA LEU A 105 -4.83 -4.32 16.57
C LEU A 105 -3.74 -5.35 16.27
N GLU A 106 -3.09 -5.78 17.35
CA GLU A 106 -2.66 -7.15 17.56
C GLU A 106 -3.90 -8.05 17.36
N GLU A 107 -3.94 -8.78 16.24
CA GLU A 107 -4.66 -10.06 16.14
C GLU A 107 -3.63 -11.17 16.36
#